data_AF-A0AAU0LJ55-F1
#
_entry.id   AF-A0AAU0LJ55-F1
#
_cell.length_a   1.000
_cell.length_b   1.000
_cell.length_c   1.000
_cell.angle_alpha   90.00
_cell.angle_beta   90.00
_cell.angle_gamma   90.00
#
_symmetry.space_group_name_H-M   'P 1'
#
loop_
_entity.id
_entity.type
_entity.pdbx_description
1 polymer ?
#
loop_
_entity_poly.entity_id
_entity_poly.type
_entity_poly.pdbx_seq_one_letter_code
_entity_poly.pdbx_strand_id
1 'polypeptide(L)'
;MRILSDRQLSLQPAASHPAGQVPQSRLVLNGNATPFLVDGTILEAAFQWNDLYLLFTTDDTPMEEMLRITLLDENLQALDKAVIGSMYSTGSFSLLPSDERSLVRFRFMGNTDWSVEILQEPGFRLPFLGDPRAVTRPLGFSRRFVVRGHPEPENN
;
A
#
# COMPACT_ATOMS: atom_id res chain seq x y z
N MET A 1 8.09 13.05 -5.74
CA MET A 1 7.59 11.70 -6.04
C MET A 1 6.92 11.75 -7.40
N ARG A 2 7.06 10.69 -8.20
CA ARG A 2 6.50 10.60 -9.56
C ARG A 2 5.48 9.48 -9.58
N ILE A 3 4.26 9.75 -10.04
CA ILE A 3 3.28 8.69 -10.31
C ILE A 3 3.72 7.88 -11.52
N LEU A 4 3.58 6.55 -11.45
CA LEU A 4 3.87 5.63 -12.55
C LEU A 4 2.56 5.27 -13.25
N SER A 5 2.62 5.20 -14.58
CA SER A 5 1.52 4.67 -15.38
C SER A 5 1.55 3.14 -15.45
N ASP A 6 0.43 2.53 -15.83
CA ASP A 6 0.29 1.07 -16.00
C ASP A 6 1.26 0.47 -17.04
N ARG A 7 1.78 1.30 -17.96
CA ARG A 7 2.83 0.87 -18.90
C ARG A 7 4.19 0.74 -18.23
N GLN A 8 4.45 1.53 -17.20
CA GLN A 8 5.73 1.55 -16.48
C GLN A 8 5.77 0.51 -15.36
N LEU A 9 4.67 0.37 -14.62
CA LEU A 9 4.52 -0.63 -13.57
C LEU A 9 3.07 -1.10 -13.55
N SER A 10 2.88 -2.42 -13.65
CA SER A 10 1.58 -3.06 -13.52
C SER A 10 1.68 -4.38 -12.77
N LEU A 11 0.53 -5.01 -12.54
CA LEU A 11 0.41 -6.29 -11.85
C LEU A 11 -0.16 -7.35 -12.78
N GLN A 12 0.36 -8.56 -12.66
CA GLN A 12 -0.21 -9.76 -13.24
C GLN A 12 -0.64 -10.69 -12.10
N PRO A 13 -1.95 -10.89 -11.86
CA PRO A 13 -2.43 -11.78 -10.81
C PRO A 13 -1.85 -13.19 -10.94
N ALA A 14 -1.43 -13.79 -9.81
CA ALA A 14 -1.00 -15.19 -9.82
C ALA A 14 -2.21 -16.11 -10.02
N ALA A 15 -2.00 -17.25 -10.69
CA ALA A 15 -3.10 -18.09 -11.19
C ALA A 15 -3.89 -18.85 -10.11
N SER A 16 -3.46 -18.85 -8.85
CA SER A 16 -4.13 -19.60 -7.78
C SER A 16 -3.80 -19.02 -6.41
N HIS A 17 -4.85 -18.74 -5.64
CA HIS A 17 -4.74 -18.34 -4.24
C HIS A 17 -5.63 -19.27 -3.42
N PRO A 18 -5.07 -20.11 -2.53
CA PRO A 18 -5.87 -20.92 -1.63
C PRO A 18 -6.81 -20.03 -0.80
N ALA A 19 -8.03 -20.50 -0.56
CA ALA A 19 -9.00 -19.78 0.26
C ALA A 19 -8.39 -19.43 1.63
N GLY A 20 -8.53 -18.17 2.05
CA GLY A 20 -7.99 -17.65 3.30
C GLY A 20 -6.54 -17.17 3.24
N GLN A 21 -5.88 -17.19 2.08
CA GLN A 21 -4.59 -16.54 1.87
C GLN A 21 -4.75 -15.19 1.18
N VAL A 22 -3.83 -14.27 1.49
CA VAL A 22 -3.72 -12.99 0.81
C VAL A 22 -3.39 -13.23 -0.66
N PRO A 23 -4.16 -12.66 -1.61
CA PRO A 23 -3.82 -12.81 -3.01
C PRO A 23 -2.53 -12.08 -3.34
N GLN A 24 -1.86 -12.55 -4.38
CA GLN A 24 -0.56 -12.05 -4.82
C GLN A 24 -0.52 -11.87 -6.33
N SER A 25 0.21 -10.86 -6.76
CA SER A 25 0.45 -10.54 -8.15
C SER A 25 1.94 -10.42 -8.43
N ARG A 26 2.33 -10.82 -9.64
CA ARG A 26 3.66 -10.60 -10.17
C ARG A 26 3.80 -9.15 -10.62
N LEU A 27 4.90 -8.52 -10.22
CA LEU A 27 5.26 -7.20 -10.72
C LEU A 27 5.69 -7.27 -12.18
N VAL A 28 5.15 -6.37 -12.99
CA VAL A 28 5.50 -6.18 -14.40
C VAL A 28 6.08 -4.78 -14.55
N LEU A 29 7.36 -4.68 -14.97
CA LEU A 29 8.05 -3.41 -15.19
C LEU A 29 8.28 -3.17 -16.68
N ASN A 30 7.77 -2.04 -17.19
CA ASN A 30 7.87 -1.68 -18.60
C ASN A 30 7.42 -2.83 -19.55
N GLY A 31 6.36 -3.55 -19.15
CA GLY A 31 5.83 -4.71 -19.87
C GLY A 31 6.58 -6.04 -19.63
N ASN A 32 7.65 -6.05 -18.83
CA ASN A 32 8.42 -7.25 -18.53
C ASN A 32 8.04 -7.82 -17.16
N ALA A 33 7.54 -9.04 -17.13
CA ALA A 33 7.22 -9.74 -15.89
C ALA A 33 8.50 -10.06 -15.10
N THR A 34 8.53 -9.70 -13.82
CA THR A 34 9.66 -9.92 -12.91
C THR A 34 9.43 -11.19 -12.07
N PRO A 35 10.43 -11.75 -11.38
CA PRO A 35 10.20 -12.87 -10.47
C PRO A 35 9.53 -12.45 -9.14
N PHE A 36 9.32 -11.15 -8.91
CA PHE A 36 8.86 -10.64 -7.62
C PHE A 36 7.34 -10.61 -7.52
N LEU A 37 6.86 -11.02 -6.34
CA LEU A 37 5.45 -11.02 -5.98
C LEU A 37 5.18 -9.91 -4.97
N VAL A 38 4.02 -9.28 -5.11
CA VAL A 38 3.46 -8.35 -4.13
C VAL A 38 2.06 -8.80 -3.76
N ASP A 39 1.63 -8.42 -2.57
CA ASP A 39 0.29 -8.73 -2.07
C ASP A 39 -0.74 -7.84 -2.79
N GLY A 40 -1.93 -8.38 -3.04
CA GLY A 40 -2.99 -7.74 -3.83
C GLY A 40 -3.08 -8.19 -5.29
N THR A 41 -4.23 -7.91 -5.90
CA THR A 41 -4.59 -8.25 -7.29
C THR A 41 -4.71 -7.02 -8.18
N ILE A 42 -5.22 -5.92 -7.63
CA ILE A 42 -5.42 -4.65 -8.33
C ILE A 42 -4.36 -3.65 -7.89
N LEU A 43 -3.80 -2.92 -8.85
CA LEU A 43 -2.89 -1.80 -8.59
C LEU A 43 -3.69 -0.50 -8.60
N GLU A 44 -3.93 0.07 -7.42
CA GLU A 44 -4.67 1.32 -7.26
C GLU A 44 -3.81 2.53 -7.64
N ALA A 45 -2.54 2.50 -7.24
CA ALA A 45 -1.54 3.48 -7.63
C ALA A 45 -0.12 2.95 -7.43
N ALA A 46 0.80 3.45 -8.24
CA ALA A 46 2.22 3.24 -8.07
C ALA A 46 2.99 4.56 -8.16
N PHE A 47 3.97 4.71 -7.29
CA PHE A 47 4.83 5.89 -7.25
C PHE A 47 6.28 5.49 -7.21
N GLN A 48 7.13 6.32 -7.83
CA GLN A 48 8.57 6.24 -7.69
C GLN A 48 9.08 7.47 -6.94
N TRP A 49 9.96 7.25 -5.96
CA TRP A 49 10.69 8.29 -5.28
C TRP A 49 12.14 7.87 -5.12
N ASN A 50 13.04 8.55 -5.84
CA ASN A 50 14.40 8.10 -6.10
C ASN A 50 14.35 6.67 -6.70
N ASP A 51 15.06 5.72 -6.10
CA ASP A 51 15.09 4.33 -6.56
C ASP A 51 14.05 3.43 -5.86
N LEU A 52 13.19 4.02 -5.01
CA LEU A 52 12.15 3.31 -4.28
C LEU A 52 10.82 3.30 -5.04
N TYR A 53 10.07 2.21 -4.90
CA TYR A 53 8.72 2.06 -5.45
C TYR A 53 7.70 1.92 -4.33
N LEU A 54 6.71 2.79 -4.30
CA LEU A 54 5.60 2.74 -3.37
C LEU A 54 4.34 2.27 -4.11
N LEU A 55 3.79 1.15 -3.68
CA LEU A 55 2.66 0.50 -4.32
C LEU A 55 1.45 0.50 -3.39
N PHE A 56 0.29 0.77 -3.97
CA PHE A 56 -1.02 0.69 -3.35
C PHE A 56 -1.82 -0.39 -4.09
N THR A 57 -2.21 -1.45 -3.38
CA THR A 57 -2.90 -2.59 -3.98
C THR A 57 -4.13 -3.02 -3.17
N THR A 58 -5.11 -3.58 -3.85
CA THR A 58 -6.36 -4.13 -3.28
C THR A 58 -6.58 -5.56 -3.79
N ASP A 59 -7.46 -6.31 -3.12
CA ASP A 59 -7.60 -7.76 -3.31
C ASP A 59 -8.72 -8.17 -4.28
N ASP A 60 -9.48 -7.21 -4.84
CA ASP A 60 -10.68 -7.46 -5.69
C ASP A 60 -11.74 -8.32 -4.97
N THR A 61 -11.94 -8.07 -3.67
CA THR A 61 -12.86 -8.83 -2.82
C THR A 61 -14.00 -7.95 -2.30
N PRO A 62 -15.26 -8.16 -2.75
CA PRO A 62 -16.36 -7.24 -2.49
C PRO A 62 -16.84 -7.15 -1.03
N MET A 63 -16.40 -8.05 -0.15
CA MET A 63 -16.82 -8.08 1.26
C MET A 63 -15.81 -7.45 2.23
N GLU A 64 -14.53 -7.39 1.85
CA GLU A 64 -13.45 -6.86 2.67
C GLU A 64 -12.48 -6.12 1.75
N GLU A 65 -12.54 -4.80 1.75
CA GLU A 65 -11.55 -3.99 1.04
C GLU A 65 -10.31 -3.85 1.93
N MET A 66 -9.15 -4.28 1.46
CA MET A 66 -7.88 -4.08 2.17
C MET A 66 -6.93 -3.34 1.26
N LEU A 67 -6.57 -2.11 1.63
CA LEU A 67 -5.53 -1.36 0.91
C LEU A 67 -4.17 -1.73 1.47
N ARG A 68 -3.37 -2.38 0.65
CA ARG A 68 -2.02 -2.82 0.99
C ARG A 68 -1.04 -1.79 0.43
N ILE A 69 -0.14 -1.34 1.30
CA ILE A 69 0.89 -0.37 0.98
C ILE A 69 2.23 -1.09 1.10
N THR A 70 2.95 -1.21 -0.01
CA THR A 70 4.26 -1.87 -0.04
C THR A 70 5.30 -0.90 -0.57
N LEU A 71 6.38 -0.70 0.20
CA LEU A 71 7.56 0.01 -0.25
C LEU A 71 8.63 -0.99 -0.68
N LEU A 72 9.13 -0.84 -1.90
CA LEU A 72 10.18 -1.66 -2.48
C LEU A 72 11.46 -0.85 -2.68
N ASP A 73 12.60 -1.53 -2.57
CA ASP A 73 13.90 -1.00 -2.99
C ASP A 73 14.11 -1.12 -4.52
N GLU A 74 15.28 -0.72 -5.00
CA GLU A 74 15.67 -0.76 -6.40
C GLU A 74 15.75 -2.19 -6.98
N ASN A 75 15.92 -3.19 -6.10
CA ASN A 75 15.95 -4.62 -6.41
C ASN A 75 14.58 -5.27 -6.20
N LEU A 76 13.53 -4.46 -6.03
CA LEU A 76 12.14 -4.86 -5.83
C LEU A 76 11.91 -5.70 -4.56
N GLN A 77 12.82 -5.61 -3.59
CA GLN A 77 12.63 -6.21 -2.27
C GLN A 77 11.76 -5.31 -1.40
N ALA A 78 10.84 -5.93 -0.66
CA ALA A 78 9.99 -5.20 0.28
C ALA A 78 10.80 -4.67 1.46
N LEU A 79 10.89 -3.34 1.57
CA LEU A 79 11.51 -2.64 2.69
C LEU A 79 10.54 -2.41 3.84
N ASP A 80 9.25 -2.22 3.52
CA ASP A 80 8.23 -1.90 4.51
C ASP A 80 6.83 -2.19 3.95
N LYS A 81 5.90 -2.57 4.83
CA LYS A 81 4.52 -2.90 4.49
C LYS A 81 3.54 -2.35 5.53
N ALA A 82 2.37 -1.94 5.06
CA ALA A 82 1.22 -1.63 5.89
C ALA A 82 -0.06 -2.07 5.19
N VAL A 83 -1.09 -2.36 5.96
CA VAL A 83 -2.44 -2.63 5.44
C VAL A 83 -3.40 -1.69 6.14
N ILE A 84 -4.20 -0.98 5.35
CA ILE A 84 -5.33 -0.18 5.81
C ILE A 84 -6.61 -0.98 5.52
N GLY A 85 -7.38 -1.29 6.54
CA GLY A 85 -8.65 -2.00 6.37
C GLY A 85 -9.44 -2.13 7.66
N SER A 86 -10.74 -2.35 7.53
CA SER A 86 -11.62 -2.82 8.60
C SER A 86 -12.63 -3.82 8.04
N MET A 87 -13.19 -4.66 8.91
CA MET A 87 -14.24 -5.60 8.49
C MET A 87 -15.48 -4.82 8.04
N TYR A 88 -16.18 -5.31 7.02
CA TYR A 88 -17.44 -4.76 6.52
C TYR A 88 -17.38 -3.34 5.95
N SER A 89 -16.17 -2.85 5.61
CA SER A 89 -16.00 -1.55 4.97
C SER A 89 -15.88 -1.71 3.45
N THR A 90 -16.70 -0.97 2.72
CA THR A 90 -16.53 -0.77 1.28
C THR A 90 -15.76 0.54 1.08
N GLY A 91 -14.63 0.46 0.38
CA GLY A 91 -13.76 1.60 0.16
C GLY A 91 -13.47 1.77 -1.32
N SER A 92 -13.61 3.00 -1.81
CA SER A 92 -13.01 3.40 -3.09
C SER A 92 -11.67 4.06 -2.82
N PHE A 93 -10.64 3.72 -3.59
CA PHE A 93 -9.38 4.46 -3.57
C PHE A 93 -9.47 5.68 -4.49
N SER A 94 -9.00 6.83 -4.02
CA SER A 94 -8.83 8.02 -4.88
C SER A 94 -7.66 8.87 -4.42
N LEU A 95 -6.83 9.31 -5.37
CA LEU A 95 -5.70 10.20 -5.06
C LEU A 95 -6.17 11.62 -4.76
N LEU A 96 -5.53 12.24 -3.78
CA LEU A 96 -5.71 13.64 -3.41
C LEU A 96 -4.46 14.45 -3.81
N PRO A 97 -4.59 15.74 -4.14
CA PRO A 97 -3.45 16.60 -4.40
C PRO A 97 -2.47 16.67 -3.22
N SER A 98 -1.17 16.69 -3.51
CA SER A 98 -0.09 16.83 -2.54
C SER A 98 1.05 17.64 -3.17
N ASP A 99 1.47 18.72 -2.51
CA ASP A 99 2.60 19.55 -2.95
C ASP A 99 3.94 19.04 -2.40
N GLU A 100 3.91 18.06 -1.49
CA GLU A 100 5.07 17.53 -0.80
C GLU A 100 5.73 16.38 -1.60
N ARG A 101 7.07 16.40 -1.68
CA ARG A 101 7.81 15.50 -2.58
C ARG A 101 7.85 14.04 -2.14
N SER A 102 7.64 13.72 -0.87
CA SER A 102 7.69 12.36 -0.30
C SER A 102 6.35 11.89 0.27
N LEU A 103 5.29 12.69 0.11
CA LEU A 103 3.97 12.45 0.69
C LEU A 103 2.93 12.16 -0.40
N VAL A 104 2.28 11.00 -0.30
CA VAL A 104 1.08 10.68 -1.06
C VAL A 104 -0.13 10.94 -0.17
N ARG A 105 -1.13 11.65 -0.70
CA ARG A 105 -2.44 11.80 -0.06
C ARG A 105 -3.49 11.09 -0.89
N PHE A 106 -4.42 10.44 -0.21
CA PHE A 106 -5.49 9.68 -0.86
C PHE A 106 -6.67 9.55 0.08
N ARG A 107 -7.83 9.22 -0.47
CA ARG A 107 -9.03 8.83 0.28
C ARG A 107 -9.26 7.34 0.08
N PHE A 108 -9.57 6.67 1.18
CA PHE A 108 -9.88 5.23 1.21
C PHE A 108 -10.78 4.94 2.41
N MET A 109 -11.77 4.04 2.23
CA MET A 109 -12.83 3.72 3.18
C MET A 109 -13.63 4.96 3.65
N GLY A 110 -14.71 5.26 2.93
CA GLY A 110 -15.58 6.41 3.21
C GLY A 110 -14.87 7.75 2.99
N ASN A 111 -15.01 8.66 3.96
CA ASN A 111 -14.49 10.04 3.89
C ASN A 111 -13.11 10.22 4.57
N THR A 112 -12.39 9.13 4.85
CA THR A 112 -11.10 9.25 5.54
C THR A 112 -10.00 9.65 4.57
N ASP A 113 -9.43 10.83 4.79
CA ASP A 113 -8.23 11.28 4.11
C ASP A 113 -6.99 10.68 4.81
N TRP A 114 -6.24 9.91 4.03
CA TRP A 114 -5.02 9.26 4.43
C TRP A 114 -3.81 9.93 3.81
N SER A 115 -2.66 9.71 4.43
CA SER A 115 -1.38 10.07 3.86
C SER A 115 -0.31 9.05 4.16
N VAL A 116 0.59 8.87 3.20
CA VAL A 116 1.79 8.02 3.32
C VAL A 116 3.00 8.88 3.01
N GLU A 117 3.90 9.00 3.99
CA GLU A 117 5.15 9.74 3.85
C GLU A 117 6.33 8.77 3.85
N ILE A 118 7.13 8.74 2.78
CA ILE A 118 8.37 7.96 2.76
C ILE A 118 9.46 8.72 3.52
N LEU A 119 10.15 8.01 4.41
CA LEU A 119 11.27 8.51 5.20
C LEU A 119 12.59 8.35 4.43
N GLN A 120 13.45 9.38 4.47
CA GLN A 120 14.79 9.29 3.87
C GLN A 120 15.64 8.20 4.54
N GLU A 121 15.56 8.11 5.87
CA GLU A 121 16.25 7.12 6.70
C GLU A 121 15.25 6.21 7.42
N PRO A 122 15.62 4.97 7.78
CA PRO A 122 14.74 4.10 8.57
C PRO A 122 14.40 4.77 9.91
N GLY A 123 13.11 4.95 10.17
CA GLY A 123 12.62 5.42 11.46
C GLY A 123 12.42 4.25 12.43
N PHE A 124 12.70 4.46 13.70
CA PHE A 124 12.37 3.49 14.74
C PHE A 124 10.84 3.37 14.91
N ARG A 125 10.37 2.15 15.16
CA ARG A 125 8.96 1.84 15.45
C ARG A 125 8.90 0.82 16.57
N LEU A 126 7.90 0.93 17.45
CA LEU A 126 7.53 -0.16 18.35
C LEU A 126 6.41 -0.99 17.71
N PRO A 127 6.48 -2.34 17.76
CA PRO A 127 5.37 -3.18 17.36
C PRO A 127 4.09 -2.79 18.12
N PHE A 128 2.95 -2.79 17.42
CA PHE A 128 1.60 -2.52 17.96
C PHE A 128 1.33 -1.11 18.50
N LEU A 129 2.30 -0.20 18.47
CA LEU A 129 2.14 1.16 18.99
C LEU A 129 2.41 2.20 17.90
N GLY A 130 1.57 3.24 17.86
CA GLY A 130 1.80 4.45 17.06
C GLY A 130 1.25 4.46 15.62
N ASP A 131 0.64 3.37 15.16
CA ASP A 131 -0.11 3.34 13.89
C ASP A 131 -1.61 3.66 14.17
N PRO A 132 -2.34 4.29 13.22
CA PRO A 132 -3.79 4.51 13.34
C PRO A 132 -4.57 3.20 13.49
N ARG A 133 -5.77 3.23 14.08
CA ARG A 133 -6.56 2.02 14.42
C ARG A 133 -6.82 1.07 13.25
N ALA A 134 -7.05 1.60 12.05
CA ALA A 134 -7.30 0.80 10.85
C ALA A 134 -6.02 0.35 10.12
N VAL A 135 -4.83 0.66 10.68
CA VAL A 135 -3.54 0.36 10.08
C VAL A 135 -2.87 -0.80 10.82
N THR A 136 -2.55 -1.86 10.08
CA THR A 136 -1.77 -2.98 10.59
C THR A 136 -0.45 -3.10 9.82
N ARG A 137 0.59 -3.62 10.48
CA ARG A 137 1.91 -3.83 9.87
C ARG A 137 2.49 -5.16 10.33
N PRO A 138 3.39 -5.78 9.54
CA PRO A 138 4.22 -6.87 10.04
C PRO A 138 5.01 -6.48 11.29
N LEU A 139 5.40 -7.49 12.07
CA LEU A 139 6.27 -7.29 13.24
C LEU A 139 7.62 -6.74 12.80
N GLY A 140 8.08 -5.67 13.46
CA GLY A 140 9.35 -5.04 13.15
C GLY A 140 9.60 -3.79 14.00
N PHE A 141 10.88 -3.44 14.14
CA PHE A 141 11.35 -2.29 14.92
C PHE A 141 11.75 -1.08 14.06
N SER A 142 11.61 -1.20 12.75
CA SER A 142 11.90 -0.15 11.79
C SER A 142 10.70 0.08 10.88
N ARG A 143 10.63 1.28 10.32
CA ARG A 143 9.73 1.65 9.24
C ARG A 143 10.46 2.58 8.26
N ARG A 144 10.08 2.51 7.00
CA ARG A 144 10.55 3.38 5.91
C ARG A 144 9.45 4.31 5.42
N PHE A 145 8.22 4.15 5.90
CA PHE A 145 7.17 5.15 5.72
C PHE A 145 6.26 5.27 6.94
N VAL A 146 5.58 6.42 7.03
CA VAL A 146 4.57 6.70 8.05
C VAL A 146 3.20 6.78 7.39
N VAL A 147 2.23 6.06 7.95
CA VAL A 147 0.81 6.19 7.57
C VAL A 147 0.14 7.11 8.57
N ARG A 148 -0.58 8.12 8.09
CA ARG A 148 -1.41 8.98 8.93
C ARG A 148 -2.82 9.04 8.36
N GLY A 149 -3.80 9.06 9.25
CA GLY A 149 -5.20 9.22 8.94
C GLY A 149 -5.99 9.29 10.23
N HIS A 150 -7.14 9.94 10.18
CA HIS A 150 -8.06 10.04 11.31
C HIS A 150 -9.37 9.37 10.92
N PRO A 151 -9.42 8.03 10.86
CA PRO A 151 -10.67 7.33 10.58
C PRO A 151 -11.67 7.68 11.69
N GLU A 152 -12.91 7.99 11.30
CA GLU A 152 -13.99 8.15 12.26
C GLU A 152 -14.17 6.83 13.03
N PRO A 153 -14.40 6.88 14.34
CA PRO A 153 -14.74 5.67 15.08
C PRO A 153 -16.01 5.06 14.49
N GLU A 154 -16.02 3.74 14.31
CA GLU A 154 -17.22 3.00 13.93
C GLU A 154 -18.31 3.29 14.98
N ASN A 155 -19.35 4.02 14.60
CA ASN A 155 -20.50 4.26 15.47
C ASN A 155 -21.27 2.94 15.52
N ASN A 156 -21.10 2.19 16.61
CA ASN A 156 -21.87 0.98 16.92
C ASN A 156 -23.27 1.33 17.41
#